data_AF-A0A261KJS9-F1
#
_entry.id   AF-A0A261KJS9-F1
#
_cell.length_a   1.000
_cell.length_b   1.000
_cell.length_c   1.000
_cell.angle_alpha   90.00
_cell.angle_beta   90.00
_cell.angle_gamma   90.00
#
_symmetry.space_group_name_H-M   'P 1'
#
loop_
_entity.id
_entity.type
_entity.pdbx_description
1 polymer ?
#
loop_
_entity_poly.entity_id
_entity_poly.type
_entity_poly.pdbx_seq_one_letter_code
_entity_poly.pdbx_strand_id
1 'polypeptide(L)'
;HIFYELRGLDLREGADPETGNTTLQNWLINITAISINQEEMPPVESIRYSLEMAPPPLWCYFRQVLDQLEPLLRLILLMFQTFHWSETRIAAYLQAEGETISHQEVKSLLQQGYHNLDTNLPEDIKAIYLNDDIEQVSTGINQFLKVPKEPE
;
A
#
# COMPACT_ATOMS: atom_id res chain seq x y z
N HIS A 1 2.85 1.32 24.68
CA HIS A 1 1.84 1.73 25.67
C HIS A 1 0.80 0.64 25.93
N ILE A 2 0.10 0.16 24.88
CA ILE A 2 -0.98 -0.84 24.96
C ILE A 2 -0.62 -2.13 25.75
N PHE A 3 0.61 -2.64 25.61
CA PHE A 3 1.07 -3.83 26.34
C PHE A 3 1.04 -3.68 27.87
N TYR A 4 1.27 -2.46 28.39
CA TYR A 4 1.22 -2.20 29.82
C TYR A 4 -0.22 -2.01 30.32
N GLU A 5 -1.06 -1.37 29.51
CA GLU A 5 -2.48 -1.16 29.79
C GLU A 5 -3.27 -2.49 29.84
N LEU A 6 -2.90 -3.44 28.97
CA LEU A 6 -3.47 -4.80 28.95
C LEU A 6 -3.27 -5.57 30.26
N ARG A 7 -2.22 -5.27 31.05
CA ARG A 7 -1.98 -5.94 32.32
C ARG A 7 -2.93 -5.49 33.44
N GLY A 8 -3.54 -4.32 33.31
CA GLY A 8 -4.53 -3.80 34.25
C GLY A 8 -5.98 -4.13 33.85
N LEU A 9 -6.18 -4.77 32.70
CA LEU A 9 -7.50 -5.09 32.18
C LEU A 9 -8.05 -6.35 32.87
N ASP A 10 -9.03 -6.17 33.75
CA ASP A 10 -9.78 -7.28 34.33
C ASP A 10 -11.10 -7.51 33.57
N LEU A 11 -11.20 -8.66 32.91
CA LEU A 11 -12.37 -9.11 32.14
C LEU A 11 -13.17 -10.19 32.87
N ARG A 12 -12.77 -10.56 34.10
CA ARG A 12 -13.30 -11.72 34.82
C ARG A 12 -14.55 -11.40 35.63
N GLU A 13 -14.78 -10.14 35.95
CA GLU A 13 -16.06 -9.69 36.49
C GLU A 13 -17.04 -9.56 35.31
N GLY A 14 -17.99 -10.50 35.24
CA GLY A 14 -19.02 -10.51 34.21
C GLY A 14 -19.79 -9.18 34.14
N ALA A 15 -20.37 -8.89 32.97
CA ALA A 15 -21.01 -7.63 32.65
C ALA A 15 -22.09 -7.22 33.67
N ASP A 16 -21.74 -6.28 34.56
CA ASP A 16 -22.67 -5.62 35.46
C ASP A 16 -23.40 -4.49 34.71
N PRO A 17 -24.73 -4.54 34.57
CA PRO A 17 -25.51 -3.58 33.79
C PRO A 17 -25.59 -2.17 34.40
N GLU A 18 -25.20 -1.98 35.66
CA GLU A 18 -25.37 -0.69 36.38
C GLU A 18 -24.10 0.18 36.39
N THR A 19 -22.91 -0.43 36.33
CA THR A 19 -21.61 0.27 36.48
C THR A 19 -20.84 0.49 35.18
N GLY A 20 -21.35 0.01 34.04
CA GLY A 20 -20.75 0.31 32.73
C GLY A 20 -19.32 -0.22 32.58
N ASN A 21 -19.04 -1.42 33.10
CA ASN A 21 -17.69 -1.98 33.03
C ASN A 21 -17.33 -2.54 31.63
N THR A 22 -16.07 -2.30 31.31
CA THR A 22 -15.45 -2.30 29.99
C THR A 22 -15.35 -3.70 29.37
N THR A 23 -16.18 -3.98 28.37
CA THR A 23 -15.93 -5.14 27.48
C THR A 23 -14.56 -4.97 26.81
N LEU A 24 -13.90 -6.06 26.41
CA LEU A 24 -12.65 -5.96 25.64
C LEU A 24 -12.83 -5.06 24.42
N GLN A 25 -14.00 -5.11 23.77
CA GLN A 25 -14.34 -4.22 22.66
C GLN A 25 -14.38 -2.75 23.09
N ASN A 26 -15.13 -2.40 24.15
CA ASN A 26 -15.19 -1.02 24.63
C ASN A 26 -13.82 -0.53 25.10
N TRP A 27 -13.02 -1.42 25.69
CA TRP A 27 -11.67 -1.10 26.13
C TRP A 27 -10.75 -0.83 24.94
N LEU A 28 -10.82 -1.66 23.90
CA LEU A 28 -10.10 -1.45 22.65
C LEU A 28 -10.52 -0.14 21.97
N ILE A 29 -11.83 0.16 21.91
CA ILE A 29 -12.35 1.41 21.36
C ILE A 29 -11.80 2.61 22.14
N ASN A 30 -11.87 2.56 23.47
CA ASN A 30 -11.43 3.64 24.33
C ASN A 30 -9.91 3.85 24.25
N ILE A 31 -9.11 2.78 24.29
CA ILE A 31 -7.65 2.91 24.24
C ILE A 31 -7.18 3.38 22.85
N THR A 32 -7.86 2.96 21.78
CA THR A 32 -7.59 3.47 20.43
C THR A 32 -7.96 4.95 20.31
N ALA A 33 -9.11 5.37 20.85
CA ALA A 33 -9.51 6.78 20.86
C ALA A 33 -8.52 7.66 21.64
N ILE A 34 -8.03 7.18 22.79
CA ILE A 34 -7.01 7.87 23.57
C ILE A 34 -5.70 7.96 22.76
N SER A 35 -5.29 6.87 22.11
CA SER A 35 -4.05 6.81 21.32
C SER A 35 -4.10 7.76 20.10
N ILE A 36 -5.26 7.85 19.43
CA ILE A 36 -5.48 8.76 18.29
C ILE A 36 -5.32 10.23 18.70
N ASN A 37 -5.77 10.60 19.89
CA ASN A 37 -5.69 11.98 20.38
C ASN A 37 -4.32 12.36 20.93
N GLN A 38 -3.43 11.38 21.15
CA GLN A 38 -2.10 11.59 21.73
C GLN A 38 -0.98 11.64 20.68
N GLU A 39 -1.21 11.15 19.48
CA GLU A 39 -0.29 11.28 18.36
C GLU A 39 -0.69 12.47 17.47
N GLU A 40 0.24 13.39 17.24
CA GLU A 40 0.10 14.38 16.15
C GLU A 40 0.15 13.62 14.83
N MET A 41 -1.02 13.24 14.33
CA MET A 41 -1.15 12.67 13.00
C MET A 41 -0.77 13.76 11.99
N PRO A 42 0.16 13.47 11.06
CA PRO A 42 0.47 14.40 9.98
C PRO A 42 -0.85 14.80 9.28
N PRO A 43 -1.03 16.10 8.93
CA PRO A 43 -2.17 16.53 8.13
C PRO A 43 -2.32 15.62 6.92
N VAL A 44 -3.55 15.28 6.52
CA VAL A 44 -3.78 14.28 5.45
C VAL A 44 -3.06 14.68 4.15
N GLU A 45 -2.85 15.97 3.96
CA GLU A 45 -2.15 16.61 2.85
C GLU A 45 -0.61 16.40 2.88
N SER A 46 -0.07 15.95 4.01
CA SER A 46 1.36 15.66 4.20
C SER A 46 1.71 14.16 4.04
N ILE A 47 0.71 13.31 3.76
CA ILE A 47 0.88 11.90 3.41
C ILE A 47 1.21 11.81 1.90
N ARG A 48 2.51 11.72 1.54
CA ARG A 48 3.01 11.88 0.15
C ARG A 48 3.16 10.61 -0.69
N TYR A 49 2.18 10.26 -1.53
CA TYR A 49 2.16 8.94 -2.18
C TYR A 49 3.13 8.81 -3.40
N SER A 50 4.33 8.21 -3.21
CA SER A 50 5.32 7.71 -4.22
C SER A 50 4.85 6.37 -4.85
N LEU A 51 5.54 5.74 -5.83
CA LEU A 51 5.23 4.34 -6.19
C LEU A 51 5.35 3.38 -4.98
N GLU A 52 6.06 3.84 -3.94
CA GLU A 52 6.10 3.33 -2.56
C GLU A 52 4.77 3.48 -1.79
N MET A 53 3.75 3.92 -2.50
CA MET A 53 2.54 4.50 -1.97
C MET A 53 1.41 4.34 -3.02
N ALA A 54 1.45 3.19 -3.66
CA ALA A 54 0.23 2.53 -4.06
C ALA A 54 -0.68 2.35 -2.82
N PRO A 55 -2.00 2.56 -2.94
CA PRO A 55 -2.94 2.13 -1.90
C PRO A 55 -2.65 0.65 -1.55
N PRO A 56 -2.77 0.24 -0.28
CA PRO A 56 -2.44 -1.13 0.13
C PRO A 56 -3.02 -2.23 -0.79
N PRO A 57 -4.26 -2.11 -1.31
CA PRO A 57 -4.79 -3.08 -2.28
C PRO A 57 -4.02 -3.15 -3.59
N LEU A 58 -3.64 -2.01 -4.18
CA LEU A 58 -2.89 -1.95 -5.43
C LEU A 58 -1.51 -2.61 -5.28
N TRP A 59 -0.86 -2.43 -4.13
CA TRP A 59 0.41 -3.07 -3.83
C TRP A 59 0.33 -4.60 -3.81
N CYS A 60 -0.77 -5.16 -3.29
CA CYS A 60 -0.98 -6.61 -3.30
C CYS A 60 -0.97 -7.18 -4.73
N TYR A 61 -1.64 -6.50 -5.66
CA TYR A 61 -1.66 -6.94 -7.06
C TYR A 61 -0.32 -6.76 -7.75
N PHE A 62 0.37 -5.63 -7.57
CA PHE A 62 1.71 -5.48 -8.11
C PHE A 62 2.69 -6.54 -7.60
N ARG A 63 2.62 -6.90 -6.32
CA ARG A 63 3.44 -7.99 -5.77
C ARG A 63 3.14 -9.33 -6.43
N GLN A 64 1.86 -9.68 -6.61
CA GLN A 64 1.46 -10.92 -7.28
C GLN A 64 1.99 -10.99 -8.71
N VAL A 65 1.94 -9.88 -9.46
CA VAL A 65 2.45 -9.84 -10.83
C VAL A 65 3.99 -9.90 -10.84
N LEU A 66 4.65 -9.18 -9.94
CA LEU A 66 6.11 -9.24 -9.79
C LEU A 66 6.59 -10.67 -9.51
N ASP A 67 5.86 -11.42 -8.67
CA ASP A 67 6.17 -12.82 -8.32
C ASP A 67 6.10 -13.78 -9.51
N GLN A 68 5.40 -13.41 -10.59
CA GLN A 68 5.31 -14.19 -11.83
C GLN A 68 6.42 -13.86 -12.85
N LEU A 69 7.15 -12.76 -12.65
CA LEU A 69 8.26 -12.40 -13.54
C LEU A 69 9.48 -13.30 -13.33
N GLU A 70 10.22 -13.55 -14.41
CA GLU A 70 11.52 -14.21 -14.36
C GLU A 70 12.47 -13.50 -13.38
N PRO A 71 13.31 -14.24 -12.61
CA PRO A 71 14.13 -13.65 -11.54
C PRO A 71 15.03 -12.50 -11.99
N LEU A 72 15.70 -12.65 -13.14
CA LEU A 72 16.57 -11.62 -13.70
C LEU A 72 15.79 -10.34 -14.06
N LEU A 73 14.61 -10.51 -14.65
CA LEU A 73 13.74 -9.42 -15.06
C LEU A 73 13.22 -8.64 -13.83
N ARG A 74 12.80 -9.36 -12.79
CA ARG A 74 12.39 -8.78 -11.50
C ARG A 74 13.52 -7.98 -10.87
N LEU A 75 14.73 -8.54 -10.84
CA LEU A 75 15.90 -7.89 -10.27
C LEU A 75 16.24 -6.59 -11.01
N ILE A 76 16.23 -6.62 -12.35
CA ILE A 76 16.47 -5.43 -13.18
C ILE A 76 15.42 -4.33 -12.91
N LEU A 77 14.13 -4.69 -12.85
CA LEU A 77 13.05 -3.75 -12.53
C LEU A 77 13.24 -3.10 -11.15
N LEU A 78 13.61 -3.88 -10.13
CA LEU A 78 13.84 -3.36 -8.78
C LEU A 78 15.07 -2.45 -8.72
N MET A 79 16.17 -2.82 -9.39
CA MET A 79 17.36 -1.96 -9.48
C MET A 79 17.04 -0.60 -10.11
N PHE A 80 16.21 -0.60 -11.15
CA PHE A 80 15.79 0.62 -11.83
C PHE A 80 14.81 1.45 -11.01
N GLN A 81 13.78 0.82 -10.42
CA GLN A 81 12.70 1.53 -9.74
C GLN A 81 13.04 1.95 -8.31
N THR A 82 13.70 1.09 -7.54
CA THR A 82 14.00 1.36 -6.12
C THR A 82 15.30 2.14 -5.95
N PHE A 83 16.30 1.87 -6.79
CA PHE A 83 17.63 2.47 -6.63
C PHE A 83 17.94 3.52 -7.69
N HIS A 84 17.06 3.72 -8.68
CA HIS A 84 17.22 4.67 -9.78
C HIS A 84 18.55 4.49 -10.54
N TRP A 85 19.00 3.23 -10.65
CA TRP A 85 20.20 2.94 -11.42
C TRP A 85 19.91 3.07 -12.91
N SER A 86 20.83 3.72 -13.65
CA SER A 86 20.76 3.74 -15.11
C SER A 86 20.95 2.35 -15.69
N GLU A 87 20.48 2.12 -16.92
CA GLU A 87 20.64 0.84 -17.62
C GLU A 87 22.11 0.45 -17.77
N THR A 88 22.99 1.45 -17.94
CA THR A 88 24.45 1.26 -17.98
C THR A 88 25.01 0.77 -16.65
N ARG A 89 24.53 1.32 -15.52
CA ARG A 89 24.97 0.91 -14.17
C ARG A 89 24.47 -0.49 -13.85
N ILE A 90 23.23 -0.80 -14.21
CA ILE A 90 22.64 -2.14 -14.04
C ILE A 90 23.43 -3.17 -14.86
N ALA A 91 23.72 -2.87 -16.14
CA ALA A 91 24.50 -3.78 -16.99
C ALA A 91 25.90 -4.01 -16.43
N ALA A 92 26.61 -2.96 -16.01
CA ALA A 92 27.94 -3.09 -15.42
C ALA A 92 27.92 -3.92 -14.12
N TYR A 93 26.89 -3.75 -13.28
CA TYR A 93 26.71 -4.54 -12.08
C TYR A 93 26.49 -6.03 -12.40
N LEU A 94 25.55 -6.34 -13.29
CA LEU A 94 25.26 -7.71 -13.69
C LEU A 94 26.49 -8.39 -14.34
N GLN A 95 27.26 -7.67 -15.16
CA GLN A 95 28.52 -8.17 -15.72
C GLN A 95 29.58 -8.48 -14.65
N ALA A 96 29.65 -7.67 -13.59
CA ALA A 96 30.56 -7.94 -12.47
C ALA A 96 30.13 -9.19 -11.68
N GLU A 97 28.84 -9.50 -11.64
CA GLU A 97 28.27 -10.72 -11.03
C GLU A 97 28.34 -11.94 -11.97
N GLY A 98 28.85 -11.80 -13.20
CA GLY A 98 29.07 -12.89 -14.15
C GLY A 98 28.01 -13.04 -15.25
N GLU A 99 27.03 -12.15 -15.32
CA GLU A 99 26.02 -12.14 -16.39
C GLU A 99 26.57 -11.49 -17.68
N THR A 100 26.32 -12.12 -18.83
CA THR A 100 26.73 -11.56 -20.13
C THR A 100 25.60 -10.73 -20.74
N ILE A 101 25.26 -9.60 -20.11
CA ILE A 101 24.18 -8.71 -20.55
C ILE A 101 24.69 -7.31 -20.88
N SER A 102 24.28 -6.75 -22.01
CA SER A 102 24.56 -5.38 -22.43
C SER A 102 23.52 -4.39 -21.90
N HIS A 103 23.86 -3.10 -21.89
CA HIS A 103 22.90 -2.05 -21.52
C HIS A 103 21.69 -1.97 -22.47
N GLN A 104 21.83 -2.39 -23.73
CA GLN A 104 20.72 -2.44 -24.69
C GLN A 104 19.75 -3.57 -24.33
N GLU A 105 20.28 -4.73 -23.93
CA GLU A 105 19.47 -5.83 -23.44
C GLU A 105 18.76 -5.48 -22.13
N VAL A 106 19.44 -4.80 -21.18
CA VAL A 106 18.80 -4.27 -19.97
C VAL A 106 17.62 -3.36 -20.32
N LYS A 107 17.77 -2.46 -21.30
CA LYS A 107 16.68 -1.60 -21.77
C LYS A 107 15.52 -2.41 -22.36
N SER A 108 15.81 -3.42 -23.17
CA SER A 108 14.79 -4.32 -23.73
C SER A 108 14.05 -5.10 -22.64
N LEU A 109 14.78 -5.60 -21.64
CA LEU A 109 14.21 -6.29 -20.49
C LEU A 109 13.34 -5.35 -19.67
N LEU A 110 13.75 -4.10 -19.42
CA LEU A 110 12.89 -3.13 -18.74
C LEU A 110 11.57 -2.91 -19.49
N GLN A 111 11.61 -2.75 -20.81
CA GLN A 111 10.39 -2.62 -21.63
C GLN A 111 9.51 -3.87 -21.54
N GLN A 112 10.09 -5.06 -21.64
CA GLN A 112 9.38 -6.31 -21.45
C GLN A 112 8.78 -6.42 -20.05
N GLY A 113 9.52 -5.98 -19.03
CA GLY A 113 9.10 -5.94 -17.64
C GLY A 113 7.85 -5.09 -17.45
N TYR A 114 7.85 -3.86 -17.97
CA TYR A 114 6.66 -3.01 -17.91
C TYR A 114 5.48 -3.57 -18.71
N HIS A 115 5.73 -4.14 -19.89
CA HIS A 115 4.67 -4.77 -20.67
C HIS A 115 4.04 -5.96 -19.93
N ASN A 116 4.87 -6.78 -19.28
CA ASN A 116 4.40 -7.90 -18.47
C ASN A 116 3.64 -7.41 -17.23
N LEU A 117 4.11 -6.36 -16.56
CA LEU A 117 3.39 -5.77 -15.43
C LEU A 117 2.00 -5.28 -15.83
N ASP A 118 1.89 -4.56 -16.95
CA ASP A 118 0.62 -4.01 -17.45
C ASP A 118 -0.35 -5.10 -17.94
N THR A 119 0.17 -6.10 -18.66
CA THR A 119 -0.67 -7.17 -19.24
C THR A 119 -1.20 -8.13 -18.18
N ASN A 120 -0.43 -8.39 -17.12
CA ASN A 120 -0.82 -9.34 -16.08
C ASN A 120 -1.57 -8.70 -14.91
N LEU A 121 -1.69 -7.37 -14.88
CA LEU A 121 -2.53 -6.71 -13.90
C LEU A 121 -4.01 -6.87 -14.30
N PRO A 122 -4.91 -7.26 -13.38
CA PRO A 122 -6.33 -7.39 -13.69
C PRO A 122 -6.95 -6.08 -14.23
N GLU A 123 -7.82 -6.20 -15.23
CA GLU A 123 -8.43 -5.04 -15.90
C GLU A 123 -9.23 -4.14 -14.95
N ASP A 124 -9.92 -4.72 -13.98
CA ASP A 124 -10.65 -3.99 -12.94
C ASP A 124 -9.70 -3.17 -12.05
N ILE A 125 -8.55 -3.73 -11.67
CA ILE A 125 -7.52 -3.03 -10.90
C ILE A 125 -6.90 -1.89 -11.71
N LYS A 126 -6.63 -2.10 -13.00
CA LYS A 126 -6.18 -1.03 -13.91
C LYS A 126 -7.21 0.09 -14.01
N ALA A 127 -8.48 -0.24 -14.16
CA ALA A 127 -9.56 0.74 -14.22
C ALA A 127 -9.71 1.55 -12.92
N ILE A 128 -9.53 0.91 -11.76
CA ILE A 128 -9.68 1.56 -10.44
C ILE A 128 -8.50 2.49 -10.12
N TYR A 129 -7.28 2.09 -10.46
CA TYR A 129 -6.07 2.74 -9.94
C TYR A 129 -5.20 3.44 -10.98
N LEU A 130 -5.28 3.06 -12.26
CA LEU A 130 -4.37 3.56 -13.30
C LEU A 130 -5.08 4.36 -14.40
N ASN A 131 -6.42 4.43 -14.36
CA ASN A 131 -7.20 5.18 -15.33
C ASN A 131 -7.58 6.55 -14.76
N ASP A 132 -7.38 7.64 -15.50
CA ASP A 132 -7.62 9.02 -15.02
C ASP A 132 -9.12 9.39 -14.85
N ASP A 133 -10.03 8.47 -15.17
CA ASP A 133 -11.49 8.66 -15.06
C ASP A 133 -12.06 8.58 -13.62
N ILE A 134 -11.19 8.50 -12.61
CA ILE A 134 -11.56 8.37 -11.18
C ILE A 134 -12.44 9.54 -10.69
N GLU A 135 -12.38 10.73 -11.32
CA GLU A 135 -13.28 11.84 -10.99
C GLU A 135 -14.77 11.50 -11.21
N GLN A 136 -15.10 10.68 -12.21
CA GLN A 136 -16.48 10.30 -12.48
C GLN A 136 -16.97 9.18 -11.54
N VAL A 137 -16.07 8.24 -11.21
CA VAL A 137 -16.37 7.10 -10.32
C VAL A 137 -16.52 7.55 -8.86
N SER A 138 -15.66 8.46 -8.40
CA SER A 138 -15.76 9.06 -7.07
C SER A 138 -17.05 9.87 -6.89
N THR A 139 -17.50 10.59 -7.94
CA THR A 139 -18.79 11.29 -7.94
C THR A 139 -19.96 10.31 -7.82
N GLY A 140 -19.94 9.20 -8.57
CA GLY A 140 -20.97 8.16 -8.52
C GLY A 140 -21.03 7.42 -7.17
N ILE A 141 -19.89 7.08 -6.59
CA ILE A 141 -19.81 6.40 -5.28
C ILE A 141 -20.27 7.34 -4.16
N ASN A 142 -19.86 8.61 -4.16
CA ASN A 142 -20.31 9.58 -3.16
C ASN A 142 -21.83 9.83 -3.24
N GLN A 143 -22.39 9.81 -4.45
CA GLN A 143 -23.83 9.89 -4.67
C GLN A 143 -24.57 8.62 -4.21
N PHE A 144 -23.95 7.45 -4.36
CA PHE A 144 -24.50 6.15 -3.92
C PHE A 144 -24.42 5.97 -2.39
N LEU A 145 -23.34 6.47 -1.77
CA LEU A 145 -23.10 6.37 -0.33
C LEU A 145 -23.85 7.42 0.51
N LYS A 146 -24.50 8.41 -0.11
CA LYS A 146 -25.29 9.49 0.54
C LYS A 146 -24.79 9.82 1.95
N VAL A 147 -23.54 10.29 2.06
CA VAL A 147 -23.14 11.02 3.27
C VAL A 147 -23.87 12.36 3.20
N PRO A 148 -24.78 12.67 4.15
CA PRO A 148 -25.39 13.99 4.19
C PRO A 148 -24.27 14.99 4.40
N LYS A 149 -24.12 15.96 3.49
CA LYS A 149 -23.39 17.18 3.84
C LYS A 149 -24.16 17.81 5.00
N GLU A 150 -23.55 17.88 6.18
CA GLU A 150 -24.09 18.69 7.27
C GLU A 150 -24.26 20.14 6.78
N PRO A 151 -25.32 20.84 7.22
CA PRO A 151 -25.64 22.17 6.76
C PRO A 151 -24.75 23.23 7.40
N GLU A 152 -24.71 24.39 6.72
CA GLU A 152 -23.91 25.62 6.94
C GLU A 152 -23.57 26.02 8.38
#